data_AF-A0A7K7LJB9-F1
#
_entry.id   AF-A0A7K7LJB9-F1
#
_cell.length_a   1.000
_cell.length_b   1.000
_cell.length_c   1.000
_cell.angle_alpha   90.00
_cell.angle_beta   90.00
_cell.angle_gamma   90.00
#
_symmetry.space_group_name_H-M   'P 1'
#
loop_
_entity.id
_entity.type
_entity.pdbx_description
1 polymer ?
#
loop_
_entity_poly.entity_id
_entity_poly.type
_entity_poly.pdbx_seq_one_letter_code
_entity_poly.pdbx_strand_id
1 'polypeptide(L)'
;SDSAEATPQDNGVQISAPIRYEPDLFLSSEANLHRYEVHPLGTFPHGPGPEFKTTVKVQNLGCYPLRNLTLRLALPALGYRRAAFLSVTRVLADNATCELHGPAEDPRGGGPAPVVPVHPEDLLRVDR
;
A
#
# COMPACT_ATOMS: atom_id res chain seq x y z
N SER A 1 2.59 -6.33 -73.12
CA SER A 1 2.58 -5.90 -71.72
C SER A 1 1.17 -5.98 -71.24
N ASP A 2 0.89 -6.93 -70.36
CA ASP A 2 -0.46 -7.28 -69.93
C ASP A 2 -0.71 -6.59 -68.58
N SER A 3 -1.33 -5.42 -68.62
CA SER A 3 -1.66 -4.66 -67.42
C SER A 3 -3.02 -5.13 -66.93
N ALA A 4 -3.07 -5.86 -65.82
CA ALA A 4 -4.34 -6.23 -65.19
C ALA A 4 -5.16 -4.97 -64.85
N GLU A 5 -6.47 -5.03 -65.11
CA GLU A 5 -7.39 -3.92 -64.92
C GLU A 5 -7.50 -3.57 -63.44
N ALA A 6 -7.12 -2.35 -63.07
CA ALA A 6 -7.09 -1.89 -61.69
C ALA A 6 -8.49 -1.89 -61.09
N THR A 7 -8.64 -2.51 -59.91
CA THR A 7 -9.90 -2.59 -59.20
C THR A 7 -9.95 -1.52 -58.10
N PRO A 8 -11.14 -1.03 -57.71
CA PRO A 8 -11.26 -0.03 -56.64
C PRO A 8 -10.64 -0.46 -55.30
N GLN A 9 -10.49 -1.77 -55.07
CA GLN A 9 -9.90 -2.34 -53.87
C GLN A 9 -8.38 -2.16 -53.80
N ASP A 10 -7.73 -1.94 -54.94
CA ASP A 10 -6.28 -1.71 -55.01
C ASP A 10 -5.86 -0.35 -54.41
N ASN A 11 -6.84 0.54 -54.16
CA ASN A 11 -6.66 1.84 -53.52
C ASN A 11 -6.92 1.83 -52.00
N GLY A 12 -7.25 0.66 -51.42
CA GLY A 12 -7.54 0.52 -50.00
C GLY A 12 -6.33 0.07 -49.20
N VAL A 13 -6.04 0.73 -48.07
CA VAL A 13 -5.11 0.22 -47.07
C VAL A 13 -5.80 0.16 -45.72
N GLN A 14 -5.73 -0.99 -45.05
CA GLN A 14 -6.25 -1.15 -43.70
C GLN A 14 -5.17 -0.79 -42.69
N ILE A 15 -5.39 0.28 -41.93
CA ILE A 15 -4.49 0.70 -40.85
C ILE A 15 -5.12 0.25 -39.53
N SER A 16 -4.37 -0.53 -38.75
CA SER A 16 -4.75 -0.91 -37.39
C SER A 16 -3.66 -0.48 -36.41
N ALA A 17 -4.04 0.24 -35.37
CA ALA A 17 -3.15 0.61 -34.28
C ALA A 17 -3.77 0.16 -32.94
N PRO A 18 -3.04 -0.62 -32.12
CA PRO A 18 -3.55 -1.01 -30.80
C PRO A 18 -3.56 0.21 -29.88
N ILE A 19 -4.70 0.45 -29.22
CA ILE A 19 -4.85 1.50 -28.22
C ILE A 19 -4.73 0.85 -26.84
N ARG A 20 -3.82 1.35 -26.02
CA ARG A 20 -3.72 1.00 -24.60
C ARG A 20 -3.94 2.25 -23.77
N TYR A 21 -4.82 2.15 -22.79
CA TYR A 21 -5.00 3.20 -21.82
C TYR A 21 -4.02 3.01 -20.66
N GLU A 22 -3.29 4.08 -20.34
CA GLU A 22 -2.44 4.16 -19.16
C GLU A 22 -3.16 4.98 -18.08
N PRO A 23 -3.49 4.38 -16.92
CA PRO A 23 -4.14 5.10 -15.83
C PRO A 23 -3.14 6.03 -15.14
N ASP A 24 -3.62 7.20 -14.73
CA ASP A 24 -2.86 8.13 -13.87
C ASP A 24 -3.52 8.16 -12.49
N LEU A 25 -2.86 7.52 -11.52
CA LEU A 25 -3.34 7.40 -10.15
C LEU A 25 -2.38 8.06 -9.18
N PHE A 26 -2.91 8.98 -8.38
CA PHE A 26 -2.18 9.65 -7.32
C PHE A 26 -2.61 9.13 -5.94
N LEU A 27 -1.63 8.65 -5.18
CA LEU A 27 -1.80 8.19 -3.81
C LEU A 27 -1.23 9.23 -2.86
N SER A 28 -2.03 9.65 -1.88
CA SER A 28 -1.58 10.54 -0.81
C SER A 28 -2.03 10.06 0.56
N SER A 29 -1.28 10.44 1.60
CA SER A 29 -1.57 10.10 2.98
C SER A 29 -1.41 11.31 3.90
N GLU A 30 -2.30 11.43 4.86
CA GLU A 30 -2.30 12.50 5.87
C GLU A 30 -2.55 11.89 7.26
N ALA A 31 -1.79 12.30 8.27
CA ALA A 31 -1.94 11.83 9.64
C ALA A 31 -2.22 13.01 10.57
N ASN A 32 -3.10 12.82 11.55
CA ASN A 32 -3.36 13.84 12.59
C ASN A 32 -2.16 14.04 13.54
N LEU A 33 -1.30 13.03 13.68
CA LEU A 33 -0.13 13.06 14.55
C LEU A 33 1.02 12.31 13.87
N HIS A 34 2.09 13.03 13.55
CA HIS A 34 3.27 12.48 12.86
C HIS A 34 4.33 11.93 13.83
N ARG A 35 4.26 12.33 15.10
CA ARG A 35 5.21 11.93 16.14
C ARG A 35 4.50 11.90 17.48
N TYR A 36 4.75 10.86 18.25
CA TYR A 36 4.33 10.76 19.63
C TYR A 36 5.53 10.45 20.52
N GLU A 37 5.78 11.33 21.49
CA GLU A 37 6.83 11.14 22.48
C GLU A 37 6.27 10.34 23.66
N VAL A 38 6.80 9.14 23.85
CA VAL A 38 6.44 8.29 24.98
C VAL A 38 7.16 8.82 26.22
N HIS A 39 6.38 9.16 27.24
CA HIS A 39 6.91 9.63 28.51
C HIS A 39 7.18 8.43 29.45
N PRO A 40 8.17 8.50 30.36
CA PRO A 40 8.47 7.42 31.28
C PRO A 40 7.30 7.04 32.18
N LEU A 41 7.31 5.80 32.69
CA LEU A 41 6.25 5.20 33.51
C LEU A 41 5.81 6.12 34.68
N GLY A 42 4.48 6.27 34.83
CA GLY A 42 3.84 6.90 35.99
C GLY A 42 2.87 8.04 35.67
N THR A 43 2.89 8.58 34.45
CA THR A 43 2.07 9.74 34.05
C THR A 43 0.92 9.42 33.09
N PHE A 44 0.83 8.20 32.57
CA PHE A 44 -0.26 7.84 31.66
C PHE A 44 -1.52 7.37 32.41
N PRO A 45 -2.71 7.88 32.06
CA PRO A 45 -3.95 7.28 32.51
C PRO A 45 -4.04 5.84 31.98
N HIS A 46 -4.57 4.92 32.78
CA HIS A 46 -4.80 3.54 32.38
C HIS A 46 -5.65 3.49 31.09
N GLY A 47 -5.04 3.20 29.94
CA GLY A 47 -5.71 3.21 28.64
C GLY A 47 -4.78 2.93 27.45
N PRO A 48 -5.31 2.70 26.24
CA PRO A 48 -4.58 2.22 25.05
C PRO A 48 -3.60 3.24 24.41
N GLY A 49 -3.26 4.34 25.09
CA GLY A 49 -2.45 5.41 24.53
C GLY A 49 -3.25 6.37 23.62
N PRO A 50 -2.56 7.28 22.90
CA PRO A 50 -3.21 8.23 22.01
C PRO A 50 -3.78 7.56 20.75
N GLU A 51 -4.85 8.14 20.20
CA GLU A 51 -5.42 7.70 18.93
C GLU A 51 -4.76 8.44 17.75
N PHE A 52 -4.29 7.66 16.78
CA PHE A 52 -3.75 8.16 15.52
C PHE A 52 -4.75 7.89 14.41
N LYS A 53 -4.99 8.90 13.57
CA LYS A 53 -5.80 8.81 12.37
C LYS A 53 -4.91 9.05 11.16
N THR A 54 -4.73 8.02 10.35
CA THR A 54 -4.11 8.12 9.03
C THR A 54 -5.21 8.02 7.97
N THR A 55 -5.30 9.03 7.12
CA THR A 55 -6.21 9.07 5.98
C THR A 55 -5.40 8.82 4.71
N VAL A 56 -5.83 7.87 3.90
CA VAL A 56 -5.23 7.59 2.59
C VAL A 56 -6.23 7.96 1.51
N LYS A 57 -5.78 8.68 0.48
CA LYS A 57 -6.61 9.12 -0.65
C LYS A 57 -6.03 8.57 -1.95
N VAL A 58 -6.90 7.99 -2.77
CA VAL A 58 -6.60 7.58 -4.14
C VAL A 58 -7.34 8.53 -5.08
N GLN A 59 -6.62 9.16 -5.99
CA GLN A 59 -7.16 10.10 -6.96
C GLN A 59 -6.84 9.60 -8.37
N ASN A 60 -7.86 9.55 -9.23
CA ASN A 60 -7.66 9.31 -10.66
C ASN A 60 -7.44 10.67 -11.33
N LEU A 61 -6.21 10.92 -11.78
CA LEU A 61 -5.82 12.11 -12.54
C LEU A 61 -6.00 11.91 -14.05
N GLY A 62 -6.32 10.69 -14.49
CA GLY A 62 -6.51 10.34 -15.88
C GLY A 62 -7.91 10.67 -16.42
N CYS A 63 -8.06 10.57 -17.75
CA CYS A 63 -9.28 10.94 -18.46
C CYS A 63 -10.40 9.89 -18.40
N TYR A 64 -10.10 8.63 -18.02
CA TYR A 64 -11.07 7.54 -18.08
C TYR A 64 -11.35 6.96 -16.69
N PRO A 65 -12.61 6.57 -16.40
CA PRO A 65 -12.96 5.97 -15.13
C PRO A 65 -12.34 4.58 -14.98
N LEU A 66 -11.79 4.31 -13.80
CA LEU A 66 -11.25 3.00 -13.43
C LEU A 66 -12.27 2.18 -12.66
N ARG A 67 -12.20 0.86 -12.82
CA ARG A 67 -13.06 -0.12 -12.14
C ARG A 67 -12.19 -1.17 -11.47
N ASN A 68 -12.71 -1.81 -10.43
CA ASN A 68 -12.04 -2.92 -9.72
C ASN A 68 -10.67 -2.54 -9.15
N LEU A 69 -10.50 -1.29 -8.69
CA LEU A 69 -9.30 -0.85 -8.00
C LEU A 69 -9.18 -1.55 -6.65
N THR A 70 -7.99 -2.08 -6.35
CA THR A 70 -7.67 -2.68 -5.06
C THR A 70 -6.45 -1.99 -4.47
N LEU A 71 -6.59 -1.44 -3.27
CA LEU A 71 -5.49 -0.86 -2.50
C LEU A 71 -5.10 -1.82 -1.37
N ARG A 72 -3.81 -2.16 -1.29
CA ARG A 72 -3.25 -2.96 -0.19
C ARG A 72 -2.38 -2.06 0.69
N LEU A 73 -2.74 -1.96 1.97
CA LEU A 73 -2.03 -1.15 2.96
C LEU A 73 -1.42 -2.07 4.02
N ALA A 74 -0.13 -1.93 4.28
CA ALA A 74 0.53 -2.59 5.39
C ALA A 74 0.62 -1.61 6.56
N LEU A 75 -0.01 -1.95 7.68
CA LEU A 75 0.02 -1.16 8.91
C LEU A 75 0.94 -1.84 9.92
N PRO A 76 1.86 -1.11 10.56
CA PRO A 76 2.69 -1.68 11.60
C PRO A 76 1.81 -2.04 12.80
N ALA A 77 1.97 -3.24 13.35
CA ALA A 77 1.20 -3.70 14.52
C ALA A 77 2.11 -4.30 15.61
N LEU A 78 3.19 -4.96 15.20
CA LEU A 78 4.08 -5.74 16.06
C LEU A 78 5.49 -5.15 16.04
N GLY A 79 6.07 -4.98 17.23
CA GLY A 79 7.42 -4.51 17.46
C GLY A 79 8.38 -5.65 17.77
N TYR A 80 9.47 -5.32 18.49
CA TYR A 80 10.45 -6.30 18.94
C TYR A 80 9.79 -7.46 19.71
N ARG A 81 10.24 -8.69 19.46
CA ARG A 81 9.67 -9.93 20.01
C ARG A 81 8.15 -10.09 19.81
N ARG A 82 7.61 -9.52 18.72
CA ARG A 82 6.18 -9.56 18.39
C ARG A 82 5.29 -8.90 19.45
N ALA A 83 5.83 -7.98 20.25
CA ALA A 83 5.02 -7.18 21.17
C ALA A 83 4.10 -6.24 20.37
N ALA A 84 2.80 -6.31 20.59
CA ALA A 84 1.85 -5.40 19.95
C ALA A 84 2.07 -3.97 20.47
N PHE A 85 2.22 -3.01 19.56
CA PHE A 85 2.40 -1.60 19.92
C PHE A 85 1.44 -0.65 19.21
N LEU A 86 0.73 -1.12 18.18
CA LEU A 86 -0.32 -0.39 17.49
C LEU A 86 -1.47 -1.33 17.17
N SER A 87 -2.70 -0.88 17.41
CA SER A 87 -3.92 -1.61 17.08
C SER A 87 -4.86 -0.73 16.28
N VAL A 88 -5.46 -1.27 15.23
CA VAL A 88 -6.49 -0.56 14.46
C VAL A 88 -7.80 -0.61 15.24
N THR A 89 -8.29 0.56 15.65
CA THR A 89 -9.56 0.71 16.38
C THR A 89 -10.76 0.78 15.43
N ARG A 90 -10.58 1.41 14.26
CA ARG A 90 -11.64 1.61 13.27
C ARG A 90 -11.05 1.80 11.88
N VAL A 91 -11.76 1.30 10.87
CA VAL A 91 -11.53 1.62 9.46
C VAL A 91 -12.73 2.42 8.95
N LEU A 92 -12.46 3.59 8.38
CA LEU A 92 -13.46 4.45 7.75
C LEU A 92 -13.15 4.54 6.27
N ALA A 93 -14.15 4.29 5.43
CA ALA A 93 -14.02 4.33 3.98
C ALA A 93 -15.11 5.21 3.38
N ASP A 94 -14.75 5.97 2.34
CA ASP A 94 -15.68 6.71 1.51
C ASP A 94 -15.61 6.15 0.09
N ASN A 95 -16.77 5.72 -0.44
CA ASN A 95 -16.89 5.07 -1.75
C ASN A 95 -15.98 3.85 -1.97
N ALA A 96 -15.62 3.14 -0.91
CA ALA A 96 -14.83 1.93 -0.95
C ALA A 96 -15.26 0.93 0.13
N THR A 97 -14.98 -0.34 -0.11
CA THR A 97 -15.09 -1.41 0.89
C THR A 97 -13.68 -1.76 1.39
N CYS A 98 -13.55 -2.06 2.67
CA CYS A 98 -12.26 -2.35 3.29
C CYS A 98 -12.36 -3.61 4.16
N GLU A 99 -11.33 -4.45 4.06
CA GLU A 99 -11.16 -5.63 4.90
C GLU A 99 -9.87 -5.48 5.69
N LEU A 100 -9.95 -5.60 7.02
CA LEU A 100 -8.79 -5.62 7.88
C LEU A 100 -8.37 -7.08 8.08
N HIS A 101 -7.17 -7.41 7.62
CA HIS A 101 -6.52 -8.66 7.95
C HIS A 101 -5.65 -8.46 9.18
N GLY A 102 -5.73 -9.38 10.14
CA GLY A 102 -4.82 -9.41 11.27
C GLY A 102 -3.37 -9.56 10.81
N PRO A 103 -2.38 -9.42 11.73
CA PRO A 103 -0.98 -9.65 11.40
C PRO A 103 -0.84 -11.04 10.78
N ALA A 104 -0.54 -11.10 9.48
CA ALA A 104 -0.31 -12.36 8.82
C ALA A 104 0.90 -13.02 9.49
N GLU A 105 0.76 -14.26 9.96
CA GLU A 105 1.94 -15.11 10.07
C GLU A 105 2.46 -15.27 8.66
N ASP A 106 3.55 -14.57 8.34
CA ASP A 106 4.12 -14.58 7.00
C ASP A 106 4.35 -16.04 6.55
N PRO A 107 3.62 -16.56 5.54
CA PRO A 107 3.83 -17.92 5.05
C PRO A 107 5.19 -18.05 4.33
N ARG A 108 5.90 -16.94 4.10
CA ARG A 108 7.26 -16.92 3.54
C ARG A 108 8.36 -17.19 4.56
N GLY A 109 8.03 -17.74 5.74
CA GLY A 109 8.97 -18.35 6.68
C GLY A 109 9.78 -19.55 6.16
N GLY A 110 9.90 -19.72 4.84
CA GLY A 110 10.82 -20.63 4.16
C GLY A 110 12.02 -19.93 3.50
N GLY A 111 12.16 -18.60 3.62
CA GLY A 111 13.38 -17.86 3.26
C GLY A 111 14.38 -17.77 4.42
N PRO A 112 15.66 -17.41 4.19
CA PRO A 112 16.63 -17.25 5.28
C PRO A 112 16.05 -16.30 6.33
N ALA A 113 16.23 -16.68 7.60
CA ALA A 113 15.49 -16.16 8.75
C ALA A 113 15.17 -14.66 8.66
N PRO A 114 13.93 -14.24 8.98
CA PRO A 114 13.57 -12.82 8.97
C PRO A 114 14.58 -12.06 9.84
N VAL A 115 15.23 -11.06 9.25
CA VAL A 115 16.19 -10.20 9.94
C VAL A 115 15.45 -9.61 11.14
N VAL A 116 15.72 -10.14 12.33
CA VAL A 116 15.12 -9.66 13.58
C VAL A 116 15.77 -8.31 13.85
N PRO A 117 15.00 -7.20 13.87
CA PRO A 117 15.56 -5.91 14.25
C PRO A 117 16.13 -6.03 15.66
N VAL A 118 17.44 -5.83 15.79
CA VAL A 118 18.13 -5.90 17.08
C VAL A 118 17.85 -4.59 17.82
N HIS A 119 17.36 -4.69 19.05
CA HIS A 119 17.14 -3.52 19.88
C HIS A 119 18.49 -2.84 20.18
N PRO A 120 18.61 -1.50 20.20
CA PRO A 120 19.88 -0.82 20.45
C PRO A 120 20.58 -1.26 21.74
N GLU A 121 19.83 -1.60 22.79
CA GLU A 121 20.40 -2.13 24.04
C GLU A 121 20.98 -3.54 23.91
N ASP A 122 20.49 -4.34 22.97
CA ASP A 122 21.03 -5.67 22.69
C ASP A 122 22.37 -5.57 21.95
N LEU A 123 22.62 -4.50 21.19
CA LEU A 123 23.92 -4.22 20.58
C LEU A 123 25.01 -3.90 21.63
N LEU A 124 24.62 -3.30 22.76
CA LEU A 124 25.55 -3.00 23.87
C LEU A 124 26.02 -4.25 24.62
N ARG A 125 25.37 -5.40 24.39
CA ARG A 125 25.71 -6.68 25.03
C ARG A 125 26.57 -7.59 24.16
N VAL A 126 26.91 -7.19 22.93
CA VAL A 126 27.65 -8.02 21.97
C VAL A 126 29.17 -7.97 22.20
N ASP A 127 29.68 -6.96 22.91
CA ASP A 127 31.12 -6.76 23.17
C ASP A 127 31.61 -7.31 24.54
N ARG A 128 30.93 -8.31 25.13
CA ARG A 128 31.37 -8.92 26.40
C ARG A 128 31.44 -10.44 26.34
#